data_AF-A0A847Y577-F1
#
_entry.id   AF-A0A847Y577-F1
#
_cell.length_a   1.000
_cell.length_b   1.000
_cell.length_c   1.000
_cell.angle_alpha   90.00
_cell.angle_beta   90.00
_cell.angle_gamma   90.00
#
_symmetry.space_group_name_H-M   'P 1'
#
loop_
_entity.id
_entity.type
_entity.pdbx_description
1 polymer ?
#
loop_
_entity_poly.entity_id
_entity_poly.type
_entity_poly.pdbx_seq_one_letter_code
_entity_poly.pdbx_strand_id
1 'polypeptide(L)'
;MKIPIIAKFAAERATDQEIENIRKIENKFEEEANEGIYNPETGKKLHVEISKASHNDLFIKFTNDINNVMKEHKMWIFLRDRTVTRLEYRDINVSEHMEIVKSIESCDGEEAMKKMHKHMNSLYDRYWKE
;
A
#
# COMPACT_ATOMS: atom_id res chain seq x y z
N MET A 1 -4.79 10.02 -8.40
CA MET A 1 -4.91 8.60 -8.01
C MET A 1 -5.58 8.55 -6.64
N LYS A 2 -6.79 7.98 -6.54
CA LYS A 2 -7.75 8.16 -5.43
C LYS A 2 -7.53 7.22 -4.23
N ILE A 3 -6.34 6.62 -4.06
CA ILE A 3 -6.03 5.71 -2.95
C ILE A 3 -5.98 6.40 -1.57
N PRO A 4 -5.55 7.68 -1.43
CA PRO A 4 -5.47 8.31 -0.10
C PRO A 4 -6.77 8.35 0.69
N ILE A 5 -7.90 8.64 0.03
CA ILE A 5 -9.20 8.70 0.71
C ILE A 5 -9.68 7.31 1.17
N ILE A 6 -9.21 6.24 0.51
CA ILE A 6 -9.52 4.87 0.92
C ILE A 6 -8.85 4.57 2.27
N ALA A 7 -7.59 4.98 2.45
CA ALA A 7 -6.87 4.81 3.71
C ALA A 7 -7.54 5.58 4.87
N LYS A 8 -8.06 6.79 4.60
CA LYS A 8 -8.88 7.54 5.58
C LYS A 8 -10.06 6.71 6.07
N PHE A 9 -10.89 6.25 5.14
CA PHE A 9 -12.10 5.51 5.51
C PHE A 9 -11.80 4.15 6.11
N ALA A 10 -10.68 3.51 5.74
CA ALA A 10 -10.22 2.32 6.42
C ALA A 10 -9.93 2.60 7.90
N ALA A 11 -9.15 3.64 8.20
CA ALA A 11 -8.85 4.02 9.59
C ALA A 11 -10.12 4.37 10.40
N GLU A 12 -11.11 4.98 9.77
CA GLU A 12 -12.36 5.39 10.43
C GLU A 12 -13.36 4.23 10.65
N ARG A 13 -13.21 3.11 9.95
CA ARG A 13 -14.27 2.07 9.85
C ARG A 13 -13.79 0.64 10.07
N ALA A 14 -12.49 0.39 10.03
CA ALA A 14 -11.94 -0.94 10.19
C ALA A 14 -12.42 -1.57 11.52
N THR A 15 -12.84 -2.82 11.43
CA THR A 15 -13.05 -3.66 12.61
C THR A 15 -11.71 -4.17 13.15
N ASP A 16 -11.68 -4.58 14.42
CA ASP A 16 -10.49 -5.19 15.03
C ASP A 16 -9.96 -6.38 14.22
N GLN A 17 -10.87 -7.18 13.64
CA GLN A 17 -10.50 -8.32 12.81
C GLN A 17 -9.84 -7.89 11.48
N GLU A 18 -10.31 -6.80 10.88
CA GLU A 18 -9.72 -6.26 9.65
C GLU A 18 -8.36 -5.62 9.91
N ILE A 19 -8.21 -4.93 11.06
CA ILE A 19 -6.90 -4.44 11.52
C ILE A 19 -5.92 -5.60 11.69
N GLU A 20 -6.36 -6.72 12.29
CA GLU A 20 -5.52 -7.91 12.41
C GLU A 20 -5.14 -8.50 11.04
N ASN A 21 -6.05 -8.49 10.07
CA ASN A 21 -5.75 -8.93 8.70
C ASN A 21 -4.74 -8.01 8.01
N ILE A 22 -4.83 -6.70 8.22
CA ILE A 22 -3.86 -5.71 7.73
C ILE A 22 -2.48 -5.96 8.37
N ARG A 23 -2.42 -6.17 9.69
CA ARG A 23 -1.18 -6.52 10.42
C ARG A 23 -0.50 -7.78 9.91
N LYS A 24 -1.26 -8.81 9.55
CA LYS A 24 -0.70 -10.04 8.96
C LYS A 24 0.07 -9.75 7.68
N ILE A 25 -0.33 -8.75 6.91
CA ILE A 25 0.38 -8.33 5.70
C ILE A 25 1.61 -7.47 6.05
N GLU A 26 1.52 -6.62 7.07
CA GLU A 26 2.68 -5.88 7.59
C GLU A 26 3.80 -6.83 8.05
N ASN A 27 3.47 -7.85 8.84
CA ASN A 27 4.44 -8.87 9.26
C ASN A 27 5.08 -9.57 8.05
N LYS A 28 4.30 -9.82 6.99
CA LYS A 28 4.83 -10.40 5.74
C LYS A 28 5.85 -9.49 5.08
N PHE A 29 5.65 -8.16 5.11
CA PHE A 29 6.64 -7.22 4.61
C PHE A 29 7.93 -7.24 5.42
N GLU A 30 7.84 -7.31 6.75
CA GLU A 30 9.03 -7.41 7.62
C GLU A 30 9.82 -8.69 7.36
N GLU A 31 9.12 -9.83 7.26
CA GLU A 31 9.74 -11.11 6.89
C GLU A 31 10.47 -11.03 5.54
N GLU A 32 9.80 -10.52 4.51
CA GLU A 32 10.38 -10.39 3.17
C GLU A 32 11.60 -9.45 3.18
N ALA A 33 11.50 -8.31 3.89
CA ALA A 33 12.61 -7.36 4.03
C ALA A 33 13.83 -7.99 4.73
N ASN A 34 13.61 -8.75 5.80
CA ASN A 34 14.67 -9.46 6.55
C ASN A 34 15.35 -10.54 5.70
N GLU A 35 14.61 -11.20 4.81
CA GLU A 35 15.14 -12.17 3.84
C GLU A 35 15.79 -11.49 2.62
N GLY A 36 15.74 -10.16 2.54
CA GLY A 36 16.20 -9.38 1.39
C GLY A 36 15.31 -9.53 0.15
N ILE A 37 14.14 -10.14 0.29
CA ILE A 37 13.16 -10.37 -0.76
C ILE A 37 12.26 -9.14 -0.88
N TYR A 38 11.92 -8.77 -2.11
CA TYR A 38 10.85 -7.82 -2.36
C TYR A 38 9.75 -8.48 -3.17
N ASN A 39 8.56 -8.56 -2.58
CA ASN A 39 7.39 -9.12 -3.23
C ASN A 39 6.34 -8.04 -3.49
N PRO A 40 6.16 -7.60 -4.74
CA PRO A 40 5.16 -6.59 -5.08
C PRO A 40 3.72 -7.06 -4.84
N GLU A 41 3.48 -8.37 -4.74
CA GLU A 41 2.15 -8.88 -4.42
C GLU A 41 1.76 -8.60 -2.97
N THR A 42 2.72 -8.47 -2.04
CA THR A 42 2.45 -8.12 -0.64
C THR A 42 1.85 -6.72 -0.53
N GLY A 43 2.40 -5.74 -1.24
CA GLY A 43 1.82 -4.38 -1.31
C GLY A 43 0.45 -4.34 -1.99
N LYS A 44 0.26 -5.08 -3.08
CA LYS A 44 -1.06 -5.19 -3.71
C LYS A 44 -2.12 -5.73 -2.75
N LYS A 45 -1.78 -6.79 -2.01
CA LYS A 45 -2.68 -7.37 -0.98
C LYS A 45 -2.99 -6.36 0.11
N LEU A 46 -2.00 -5.59 0.56
CA LEU A 46 -2.21 -4.55 1.56
C LEU A 46 -3.23 -3.50 1.07
N HIS A 47 -3.07 -2.98 -0.15
CA HIS A 47 -4.04 -2.05 -0.72
C HIS A 47 -5.46 -2.64 -0.81
N VAL A 48 -5.59 -3.93 -1.13
CA VAL A 48 -6.88 -4.63 -1.15
C VAL A 48 -7.50 -4.71 0.25
N GLU A 49 -6.75 -5.12 1.28
CA GLU A 49 -7.29 -5.19 2.64
C GLU A 49 -7.68 -3.80 3.18
N ILE A 50 -6.87 -2.77 2.92
CA ILE A 50 -7.23 -1.38 3.23
C ILE A 50 -8.54 -1.00 2.52
N SER A 51 -8.71 -1.38 1.26
CA SER A 51 -9.95 -1.09 0.53
C SER A 51 -11.17 -1.81 1.11
N LYS A 52 -11.01 -3.04 1.59
CA LYS A 52 -12.09 -3.78 2.27
C LYS A 52 -12.48 -3.09 3.56
N ALA A 53 -11.50 -2.74 4.38
CA ALA A 53 -11.68 -2.04 5.65
C ALA A 53 -12.36 -0.66 5.51
N SER A 54 -12.37 -0.06 4.30
CA SER A 54 -13.12 1.16 4.04
C SER A 54 -14.65 0.98 4.00
N HIS A 55 -15.12 -0.28 3.94
CA HIS A 55 -16.53 -0.69 3.85
C HIS A 55 -17.25 0.02 2.70
N ASN A 56 -16.58 0.11 1.55
CA ASN A 56 -17.11 0.73 0.33
C ASN A 56 -16.80 -0.14 -0.89
N ASP A 57 -17.84 -0.81 -1.40
CA ASP A 57 -17.74 -1.76 -2.52
C ASP A 57 -17.13 -1.15 -3.78
N LEU A 58 -17.35 0.15 -4.01
CA LEU A 58 -16.78 0.84 -5.16
C LEU A 58 -15.26 1.00 -5.03
N PHE A 59 -14.75 1.27 -3.82
CA PHE A 59 -13.31 1.32 -3.56
C PHE A 59 -12.65 -0.05 -3.67
N ILE A 60 -13.32 -1.10 -3.20
CA ILE A 60 -12.85 -2.48 -3.33
C ILE A 60 -12.73 -2.84 -4.82
N LYS A 61 -13.78 -2.57 -5.60
CA LYS A 61 -13.79 -2.83 -7.04
C LYS A 61 -12.67 -2.09 -7.77
N PHE A 62 -12.55 -0.78 -7.56
CA PHE A 62 -11.50 0.00 -8.24
C PHE A 62 -10.09 -0.43 -7.85
N THR A 63 -9.85 -0.74 -6.57
CA THR A 63 -8.54 -1.22 -6.12
C THR A 63 -8.17 -2.53 -6.80
N ASN A 64 -9.11 -3.47 -6.91
CA ASN A 64 -8.89 -4.73 -7.61
C ASN A 64 -8.64 -4.52 -9.12
N ASP A 65 -9.45 -3.70 -9.78
CA ASP A 65 -9.29 -3.42 -11.21
C ASP A 65 -7.93 -2.75 -11.51
N ILE A 66 -7.51 -1.80 -10.67
CA ILE A 66 -6.18 -1.16 -10.77
C ILE A 66 -5.08 -2.21 -10.61
N ASN A 67 -5.17 -3.05 -9.58
CA ASN A 67 -4.18 -4.10 -9.31
C ASN A 67 -4.06 -5.10 -10.47
N ASN A 68 -5.18 -5.48 -11.08
CA ASN A 68 -5.21 -6.37 -12.24
C ASN A 68 -4.50 -5.73 -13.45
N VAL A 69 -4.83 -4.48 -13.76
CA VAL A 69 -4.16 -3.74 -14.85
C VAL A 69 -2.66 -3.59 -14.58
N MET A 70 -2.27 -3.29 -13.34
CA MET A 70 -0.86 -3.17 -12.94
C MET A 70 -0.11 -4.51 -13.00
N LYS A 71 -0.80 -5.64 -12.87
CA LYS A 71 -0.21 -6.98 -12.97
C LYS A 71 0.03 -7.41 -14.42
N GLU A 72 -0.89 -7.08 -15.32
CA GLU A 72 -0.88 -7.58 -16.69
C GLU A 72 -0.05 -6.70 -17.64
N HIS A 73 0.05 -5.40 -17.37
CA HIS A 73 0.65 -4.47 -18.32
C HIS A 73 2.17 -4.34 -18.12
N LYS A 74 2.96 -4.71 -19.14
CA LYS A 74 4.44 -4.67 -19.09
C LYS A 74 5.03 -3.32 -18.69
N MET A 75 4.39 -2.21 -19.10
CA MET A 75 4.81 -0.87 -18.69
C MET A 75 4.74 -0.70 -17.16
N TRP A 76 3.69 -1.19 -16.51
CA TRP A 76 3.53 -1.08 -15.06
C TRP A 76 4.57 -1.90 -14.31
N ILE A 77 4.89 -3.10 -14.80
CA ILE A 77 5.97 -3.92 -14.27
C ILE A 77 7.30 -3.15 -14.33
N PHE A 78 7.60 -2.54 -15.47
CA PHE A 78 8.82 -1.74 -15.64
C PHE A 78 8.87 -0.51 -14.71
N LEU A 79 7.77 0.25 -14.59
CA LEU A 79 7.67 1.40 -13.68
C LEU A 79 7.93 0.99 -12.23
N ARG A 80 7.30 -0.11 -11.80
CA ARG A 80 7.46 -0.69 -10.48
C ARG A 80 8.91 -1.09 -10.23
N ASP A 81 9.54 -1.76 -11.19
CA ASP A 81 10.90 -2.26 -11.04
C ASP A 81 11.93 -1.11 -10.91
N ARG A 82 11.59 0.08 -11.41
CA ARG A 82 12.41 1.29 -11.26
C ARG A 82 12.12 2.12 -10.00
N THR A 83 11.03 1.84 -9.29
CA THR A 83 10.56 2.70 -8.19
C THR A 83 10.55 2.01 -6.84
N VAL A 84 10.08 0.76 -6.77
CA VAL A 84 9.85 0.06 -5.50
C VAL A 84 10.74 -1.17 -5.30
N THR A 85 11.21 -1.81 -6.38
CA THR A 85 12.08 -3.00 -6.25
C THR A 85 13.57 -2.66 -6.27
N ARG A 86 13.95 -1.41 -6.53
CA ARG A 86 15.36 -0.98 -6.44
C ARG A 86 15.81 -1.06 -4.99
N LEU A 87 17.03 -1.57 -4.77
CA LEU A 87 17.63 -1.73 -3.44
C LEU A 87 17.56 -0.44 -2.60
N GLU A 88 17.80 0.71 -3.24
CA GLU A 88 17.78 2.03 -2.60
C GLU A 88 16.39 2.49 -2.11
N TYR A 89 15.31 1.92 -2.66
CA TYR A 89 13.93 2.31 -2.34
C TYR A 89 13.11 1.22 -1.66
N ARG A 90 13.61 -0.01 -1.62
CA ARG A 90 12.91 -1.17 -1.05
C ARG A 90 12.51 -0.93 0.41
N ASP A 91 13.50 -0.63 1.25
CA ASP A 91 13.28 -0.48 2.69
C ASP A 91 12.44 0.77 2.99
N ILE A 92 12.59 1.82 2.19
CA ILE A 92 11.77 3.03 2.25
C ILE A 92 10.31 2.68 1.92
N ASN A 93 10.07 1.91 0.87
CA ASN A 93 8.73 1.47 0.48
C ASN A 93 8.08 0.63 1.58
N VAL A 94 8.82 -0.29 2.21
CA VAL A 94 8.30 -1.08 3.35
C VAL A 94 7.94 -0.16 4.51
N SER A 95 8.85 0.73 4.90
CA SER A 95 8.61 1.68 5.99
C SER A 95 7.38 2.57 5.75
N GLU A 96 7.17 3.04 4.52
CA GLU A 96 5.97 3.81 4.17
C GLU A 96 4.67 3.03 4.37
N HIS A 97 4.65 1.74 4.02
CA HIS A 97 3.48 0.89 4.25
C HIS A 97 3.22 0.68 5.75
N MET A 98 4.27 0.45 6.55
CA MET A 98 4.14 0.31 8.00
C MET A 98 3.59 1.59 8.66
N GLU A 99 4.04 2.76 8.21
CA GLU A 99 3.49 4.04 8.70
C GLU A 99 1.99 4.19 8.40
N ILE A 100 1.54 3.71 7.24
CA ILE A 100 0.11 3.72 6.86
C ILE A 100 -0.69 2.78 7.76
N VAL A 101 -0.19 1.55 7.98
CA VAL A 101 -0.86 0.56 8.86
C VAL A 101 -0.99 1.10 10.27
N LYS A 102 0.07 1.71 10.80
CA LYS A 102 0.04 2.34 12.13
C LYS A 102 -1.01 3.44 12.25
N SER A 103 -1.19 4.28 11.23
CA SER A 103 -2.22 5.32 11.23
C SER A 103 -3.64 4.74 11.17
N ILE A 104 -3.83 3.63 10.44
CA ILE A 104 -5.11 2.90 10.42
C ILE A 104 -5.41 2.30 11.79
N GLU A 105 -4.42 1.68 12.44
CA GLU A 105 -4.54 1.12 13.79
C GLU A 105 -4.87 2.15 14.86
N SER A 106 -4.33 3.37 14.73
CA SER A 106 -4.63 4.45 15.67
C SER A 106 -5.97 5.15 15.39
N CYS A 107 -6.76 4.65 14.44
CA CYS A 107 -8.00 5.25 13.96
C CYS A 107 -7.82 6.72 13.50
N ASP A 108 -6.63 7.07 13.00
CA ASP A 108 -6.32 8.43 12.54
C ASP A 108 -6.46 8.52 11.03
N GLY A 109 -7.69 8.81 10.58
CA GLY A 109 -8.03 8.87 9.16
C GLY A 109 -7.30 9.97 8.38
N GLU A 110 -7.02 11.12 9.00
CA GLU A 110 -6.29 12.20 8.34
C GLU A 110 -4.81 11.85 8.16
N GLU A 111 -4.17 11.28 9.19
CA GLU A 111 -2.79 10.84 9.07
C GLU A 111 -2.67 9.66 8.10
N ALA A 112 -3.60 8.69 8.13
CA ALA A 112 -3.62 7.57 7.18
C ALA A 112 -3.72 8.07 5.72
N MET A 113 -4.59 9.06 5.47
CA MET A 113 -4.70 9.70 4.15
C MET A 113 -3.40 10.39 3.74
N LYS A 114 -2.82 11.18 4.64
CA LYS A 114 -1.60 11.94 4.41
C LYS A 114 -0.40 11.02 4.13
N LYS A 115 -0.25 9.95 4.90
CA LYS A 115 0.79 8.92 4.70
C LYS A 115 0.63 8.21 3.37
N MET A 116 -0.60 7.80 3.02
CA MET A 116 -0.89 7.19 1.72
C MET A 116 -0.64 8.16 0.56
N HIS A 117 -1.01 9.44 0.70
CA HIS A 117 -0.72 10.46 -0.31
C HIS A 117 0.79 10.64 -0.52
N LYS A 118 1.56 10.74 0.56
CA LYS A 118 3.03 10.82 0.52
C LYS A 118 3.64 9.58 -0.12
N HIS A 119 3.16 8.39 0.22
CA HIS A 119 3.62 7.14 -0.39
C HIS A 119 3.44 7.18 -1.91
N MET A 120 2.23 7.51 -2.41
CA MET A 120 1.99 7.60 -3.85
C MET A 120 2.85 8.66 -4.56
N ASN A 121 3.07 9.82 -3.93
CA ASN A 121 3.93 10.87 -4.51
C ASN A 121 5.39 10.44 -4.53
N SER A 122 5.85 9.71 -3.50
CA SER A 122 7.21 9.19 -3.46
C SER A 122 7.47 8.21 -4.60
N LEU A 123 6.48 7.39 -5.00
CA LEU A 123 6.59 6.53 -6.18
C LEU A 123 6.77 7.33 -7.48
N TYR A 124 6.02 8.43 -7.61
CA TYR A 124 6.14 9.34 -8.75
C TYR A 124 7.53 10.00 -8.78
N ASP A 125 7.99 10.54 -7.65
CA ASP A 125 9.29 11.21 -7.56
C ASP A 125 10.44 10.25 -7.85
N ARG A 126 10.39 9.03 -7.30
CA ARG A 126 11.40 7.97 -7.56
C ARG A 126 11.47 7.59 -9.04
N TYR A 127 10.35 7.65 -9.77
CA TYR A 127 10.34 7.32 -11.19
C TYR A 127 11.07 8.38 -12.02
N TRP A 128 10.90 9.65 -11.66
CA TRP A 128 11.47 10.79 -12.39
C TRP A 128 12.85 11.20 -11.90
N LYS A 129 13.33 10.61 -10.80
CA LYS A 129 14.68 10.82 -10.30
C LYS A 129 15.68 10.08 -11.19
N GLU A 130 16.64 10.82 -11.74
CA GLU A 130 17.71 10.32 -12.63
C GLU A 130 18.58 9.25 -11.95
#